data_AF-A0A662YCQ8-F1
#
_entry.id   AF-A0A662YCQ8-F1
#
_cell.length_a   1.000
_cell.length_b   1.000
_cell.length_c   1.000
_cell.angle_alpha   90.00
_cell.angle_beta   90.00
_cell.angle_gamma   90.00
#
_symmetry.space_group_name_H-M   'P 1'
#
loop_
_entity.id
_entity.type
_entity.pdbx_description
1 polymer ?
#
loop_
_entity_poly.entity_id
_entity_poly.type
_entity_poly.pdbx_seq_one_letter_code
_entity_poly.pdbx_strand_id
1 'polypeptide(L)'
;MPSESKRSAADDEADAKTHGIDACEAKGGAASERAGAKDDDGEGDQPDKSELVNKVIAFFFDDDEFARTFETFAELHCHAFDVNSDEMKLEYTDIYNKFLALFEEKLEAYIRSQGATVHEFYELVRRAYEMDRESGTVLCSEILVATADFDVFVLMMRQTKESAMLAKH
;
A
#
# COMPACT_ATOMS: atom_id res chain seq x y z
N MET A 1 3.31 1.20 -53.86
CA MET A 1 4.32 0.15 -53.65
C MET A 1 3.60 -1.17 -53.48
N PRO A 2 4.02 -2.26 -54.15
CA PRO A 2 3.43 -3.59 -53.98
C PRO A 2 3.96 -4.29 -52.71
N SER A 3 3.23 -5.31 -52.27
CA SER A 3 3.64 -6.20 -51.17
C SER A 3 4.38 -7.42 -51.73
N GLU A 4 5.42 -7.90 -51.04
CA GLU A 4 5.98 -9.24 -51.26
C GLU A 4 6.13 -10.01 -49.95
N SER A 5 5.81 -11.31 -50.02
CA SER A 5 5.88 -12.25 -48.90
C SER A 5 7.09 -13.17 -49.05
N LYS A 6 7.66 -13.64 -47.93
CA LYS A 6 8.40 -14.91 -47.93
C LYS A 6 8.33 -15.63 -46.58
N ARG A 7 8.11 -16.95 -46.65
CA ARG A 7 8.07 -17.91 -45.54
C ARG A 7 9.16 -18.96 -45.73
N SER A 8 9.82 -19.37 -44.65
CA SER A 8 10.34 -20.73 -44.35
C SER A 8 11.10 -20.66 -43.01
N ALA A 9 10.95 -21.53 -41.99
CA ALA A 9 10.84 -23.00 -41.95
C ALA A 9 12.17 -23.70 -42.34
N ALA A 10 12.66 -24.77 -41.70
CA ALA A 10 12.13 -25.63 -40.60
C ALA A 10 13.34 -26.30 -39.83
N ASP A 11 13.24 -27.20 -38.84
CA ASP A 11 12.10 -27.92 -38.23
C ASP A 11 11.93 -27.67 -36.70
N ASP A 12 12.41 -28.42 -35.68
CA ASP A 12 13.38 -29.55 -35.54
C ASP A 12 13.02 -30.44 -34.29
N GLU A 13 13.78 -31.49 -33.95
CA GLU A 13 13.43 -32.63 -33.04
C GLU A 13 14.37 -32.77 -31.79
N ALA A 14 14.25 -33.65 -30.77
CA ALA A 14 13.43 -34.82 -30.32
C ALA A 14 13.69 -35.03 -28.79
N ASP A 15 13.12 -35.94 -27.96
CA ASP A 15 11.87 -36.71 -27.78
C ASP A 15 11.92 -37.28 -26.30
N ALA A 16 11.03 -38.20 -25.91
CA ALA A 16 10.99 -39.04 -24.70
C ALA A 16 10.37 -38.39 -23.44
N LYS A 17 9.15 -38.69 -22.94
CA LYS A 17 8.24 -39.87 -22.96
C LYS A 17 8.59 -40.98 -21.95
N THR A 18 7.67 -41.24 -21.01
CA THR A 18 7.34 -42.58 -20.45
C THR A 18 5.96 -42.52 -19.76
N HIS A 19 5.19 -43.61 -19.79
CA HIS A 19 3.90 -43.78 -19.09
C HIS A 19 4.07 -44.61 -17.81
N GLY A 20 3.12 -44.48 -16.87
CA GLY A 20 2.87 -45.46 -15.80
C GLY A 20 1.38 -45.49 -15.46
N ILE A 21 0.77 -46.67 -15.50
CA ILE A 21 -0.65 -46.91 -15.20
C ILE A 21 -0.82 -48.26 -14.50
N ASP A 22 -1.40 -48.24 -13.30
CA ASP A 22 -1.93 -49.37 -12.52
C ASP A 22 -2.60 -48.76 -11.26
N ALA A 23 -3.52 -49.39 -10.51
CA ALA A 23 -4.58 -50.35 -10.80
C ALA A 23 -5.47 -50.46 -9.53
N CYS A 24 -6.63 -51.11 -9.63
CA CYS A 24 -7.52 -51.46 -8.52
C CYS A 24 -6.90 -52.54 -7.58
N GLU A 25 -7.42 -52.92 -6.39
CA GLU A 25 -8.70 -52.70 -5.69
C GLU A 25 -8.56 -53.10 -4.20
N ALA A 26 -9.43 -52.66 -3.27
CA ALA A 26 -9.82 -53.42 -2.06
C ALA A 26 -10.96 -52.76 -1.26
N LYS A 27 -11.75 -53.57 -0.52
CA LYS A 27 -12.81 -53.13 0.40
C LYS A 27 -12.40 -53.32 1.86
N GLY A 28 -12.86 -52.45 2.74
CA GLY A 28 -12.86 -52.65 4.19
C GLY A 28 -13.72 -51.59 4.87
N GLY A 29 -14.62 -51.98 5.78
CA GLY A 29 -15.50 -51.04 6.46
C GLY A 29 -16.03 -51.58 7.78
N ALA A 30 -16.18 -50.69 8.76
CA ALA A 30 -16.89 -50.88 10.02
C ALA A 30 -17.32 -49.50 10.55
N ALA A 31 -18.44 -49.43 11.26
CA ALA A 31 -18.92 -48.21 11.89
C ALA A 31 -18.51 -48.15 13.37
N SER A 32 -18.33 -46.93 13.90
CA SER A 32 -18.43 -46.64 15.33
C SER A 32 -18.90 -45.20 15.52
N GLU A 33 -19.67 -44.94 16.58
CA GLU A 33 -20.28 -43.64 16.86
C GLU A 33 -19.47 -42.82 17.90
N ARG A 34 -19.79 -41.52 17.98
CA ARG A 34 -19.61 -40.63 19.16
C ARG A 34 -18.20 -40.47 19.73
N ALA A 35 -17.64 -39.29 19.49
CA ALA A 35 -17.53 -38.31 20.58
C ALA A 35 -17.70 -36.90 19.99
N GLY A 36 -18.45 -36.04 20.68
CA GLY A 36 -18.46 -34.60 20.37
C GLY A 36 -17.45 -33.90 21.24
N ALA A 37 -16.33 -33.47 20.67
CA ALA A 37 -15.60 -32.33 21.22
C ALA A 37 -16.28 -31.07 20.69
N LYS A 38 -16.82 -30.24 21.58
CA LYS A 38 -17.11 -28.85 21.25
C LYS A 38 -15.82 -28.10 21.49
N ASP A 39 -15.01 -27.99 20.46
CA ASP A 39 -13.83 -27.13 20.51
C ASP A 39 -14.32 -25.69 20.65
N ASP A 40 -14.22 -25.22 21.89
CA ASP A 40 -14.58 -23.88 22.33
C ASP A 40 -13.42 -22.97 21.95
N ASP A 41 -13.27 -22.73 20.64
CA ASP A 41 -12.37 -21.71 20.10
C ASP A 41 -12.86 -20.35 20.62
N GLY A 42 -12.37 -20.00 21.80
CA GLY A 42 -12.56 -18.70 22.41
C GLY A 42 -11.89 -17.67 21.52
N GLU A 43 -12.68 -17.01 20.69
CA GLU A 43 -12.24 -15.92 19.82
C GLU A 43 -11.82 -14.73 20.68
N GLY A 44 -10.57 -14.83 21.16
CA GLY A 44 -10.00 -13.98 22.18
C GLY A 44 -9.63 -12.63 21.62
N ASP A 45 -10.60 -11.70 21.69
CA ASP A 45 -10.40 -10.25 21.76
C ASP A 45 -9.30 -9.72 20.81
N GLN A 46 -9.38 -10.13 19.53
CA GLN A 46 -8.69 -9.38 18.49
C GLN A 46 -9.45 -8.06 18.33
N PRO A 47 -8.87 -6.89 18.65
CA PRO A 47 -9.49 -5.63 18.28
C PRO A 47 -9.70 -5.67 16.76
N ASP A 48 -10.94 -5.43 16.32
CA ASP A 48 -11.35 -5.72 14.94
C ASP A 48 -10.33 -5.07 13.99
N LYS A 49 -9.74 -5.91 13.12
CA LYS A 49 -8.67 -5.48 12.25
C LYS A 49 -9.15 -4.46 11.19
N SER A 50 -10.46 -4.38 10.97
CA SER A 50 -11.09 -3.26 10.26
C SER A 50 -10.95 -1.94 11.03
N GLU A 51 -11.13 -1.94 12.36
CA GLU A 51 -10.90 -0.74 13.19
C GLU A 51 -9.46 -0.24 13.13
N LEU A 52 -8.44 -1.11 13.03
CA LEU A 52 -7.05 -0.64 12.92
C LEU A 52 -6.89 0.28 11.70
N VAL A 53 -7.39 -0.13 10.54
CA VAL A 53 -7.28 0.68 9.32
C VAL A 53 -8.09 1.96 9.43
N ASN A 54 -9.30 1.89 10.00
CA ASN A 54 -10.13 3.08 10.26
C ASN A 54 -9.47 4.06 11.26
N LYS A 55 -8.76 3.57 12.29
CA LYS A 55 -8.01 4.39 13.26
C LYS A 55 -6.83 5.09 12.60
N VAL A 56 -6.08 4.40 11.74
CA VAL A 56 -4.96 4.98 10.98
C VAL A 56 -5.47 6.03 9.98
N ILE A 57 -6.60 5.78 9.32
CA ILE A 57 -7.27 6.75 8.43
C ILE A 57 -7.73 7.99 9.22
N ALA A 58 -8.39 7.81 10.37
CA ALA A 58 -8.81 8.93 11.21
C ALA A 58 -7.61 9.74 11.71
N PHE A 59 -6.54 9.10 12.19
CA PHE A 59 -5.30 9.79 12.57
C PHE A 59 -4.70 10.61 11.43
N PHE A 60 -4.72 10.09 10.21
CA PHE A 60 -4.18 10.79 9.04
C PHE A 60 -4.97 12.07 8.66
N PHE A 61 -6.29 12.11 8.89
CA PHE A 61 -7.14 13.26 8.55
C PHE A 61 -7.47 14.19 9.73
N ASP A 62 -7.58 13.67 10.96
CA ASP A 62 -8.13 14.38 12.12
C ASP A 62 -7.07 14.75 13.18
N ASP A 63 -5.81 14.31 13.07
CA ASP A 63 -4.76 14.60 14.07
C ASP A 63 -4.02 15.93 13.80
N ASP A 64 -4.36 16.94 14.60
CA ASP A 64 -3.73 18.27 14.56
C ASP A 64 -2.18 18.22 14.70
N GLU A 65 -1.60 17.29 15.49
CA GLU A 65 -0.14 17.24 15.68
C GLU A 65 0.58 16.61 14.48
N PHE A 66 -0.03 15.59 13.88
CA PHE A 66 0.40 15.03 12.59
C PHE A 66 0.40 16.14 11.52
N ALA A 67 -0.73 16.83 11.33
CA ALA A 67 -0.85 17.93 10.36
C ALA A 67 0.20 19.04 10.59
N ARG A 68 0.28 19.59 11.82
CA ARG A 68 1.26 20.65 12.18
C ARG A 68 2.72 20.22 12.02
N THR A 69 3.02 18.92 12.12
CA THR A 69 4.37 18.38 11.84
C THR A 69 4.77 18.66 10.38
N PHE A 70 3.88 18.38 9.42
CA PHE A 70 4.16 18.59 8.00
C PHE A 70 4.03 20.05 7.57
N GLU A 71 3.13 20.82 8.18
CA GLU A 71 3.09 22.29 8.00
C GLU A 71 4.42 22.92 8.39
N THR A 72 4.96 22.58 9.58
CA THR A 72 6.24 23.09 10.07
C THR A 72 7.41 22.66 9.17
N PHE A 73 7.40 21.42 8.69
CA PHE A 73 8.39 20.92 7.72
C PHE A 73 8.31 21.71 6.40
N ALA A 74 7.10 21.96 5.91
CA ALA A 74 6.86 22.70 4.67
C ALA A 74 7.31 24.16 4.80
N GLU A 75 6.95 24.86 5.87
CA GLU A 75 7.42 26.24 6.13
C GLU A 75 8.96 26.33 6.11
N LEU A 76 9.64 25.41 6.80
CA LEU A 76 11.10 25.37 6.90
C LEU A 76 11.81 25.12 5.56
N HIS A 77 11.22 24.28 4.69
CA HIS A 77 11.87 23.81 3.47
C HIS A 77 11.32 24.39 2.16
N CYS A 78 10.14 25.03 2.16
CA CYS A 78 9.48 25.57 0.96
C CYS A 78 10.37 26.56 0.19
N HIS A 79 11.28 27.26 0.87
CA HIS A 79 12.11 28.31 0.29
C HIS A 79 12.96 27.86 -0.91
N ALA A 80 13.37 26.58 -0.96
CA ALA A 80 14.15 26.01 -2.07
C ALA A 80 13.35 25.87 -3.39
N PHE A 81 12.05 25.63 -3.28
CA PHE A 81 11.16 25.33 -4.41
C PHE A 81 10.91 26.60 -5.23
N ASP A 82 11.00 26.53 -6.55
CA ASP A 82 10.51 27.63 -7.39
C ASP A 82 9.01 27.50 -7.62
N VAL A 83 8.30 28.62 -7.54
CA VAL A 83 6.85 28.72 -7.81
C VAL A 83 6.61 29.03 -9.29
N ASN A 84 7.57 29.68 -9.97
CA ASN A 84 7.41 30.22 -11.32
C ASN A 84 8.12 29.37 -12.41
N SER A 85 8.65 28.20 -12.05
CA SER A 85 9.37 27.31 -12.97
C SER A 85 8.93 25.86 -12.77
N ASP A 86 8.69 25.15 -13.87
CA ASP A 86 8.37 23.71 -13.87
C ASP A 86 9.63 22.82 -13.73
N GLU A 87 10.80 23.43 -13.56
CA GLU A 87 12.07 22.72 -13.38
C GLU A 87 12.13 21.96 -12.04
N MET A 88 12.17 20.62 -12.13
CA MET A 88 12.41 19.73 -11.00
C MET A 88 13.91 19.63 -10.69
N LYS A 89 14.34 20.34 -9.65
CA LYS A 89 15.75 20.35 -9.21
C LYS A 89 16.07 19.13 -8.34
N LEU A 90 17.34 18.69 -8.37
CA LEU A 90 17.84 17.61 -7.50
C LEU A 90 17.65 17.88 -6.00
N GLU A 91 17.74 19.15 -5.58
CA GLU A 91 17.51 19.54 -4.18
C GLU A 91 16.09 19.25 -3.68
N TYR A 92 15.09 19.13 -4.58
CA TYR A 92 13.73 18.75 -4.20
C TYR A 92 13.67 17.28 -3.77
N THR A 93 14.41 16.39 -4.44
CA THR A 93 14.52 14.97 -4.08
C THR A 93 15.18 14.79 -2.71
N ASP A 94 16.22 15.59 -2.41
CA ASP A 94 16.88 15.57 -1.10
C ASP A 94 15.98 16.05 0.04
N ILE A 95 14.98 16.88 -0.22
CA ILE A 95 13.98 17.31 0.78
C ILE A 95 12.84 16.29 0.86
N TYR A 96 12.37 15.79 -0.29
CA TYR A 96 11.36 14.72 -0.38
C TYR A 96 11.75 13.45 0.38
N ASN A 97 13.00 13.01 0.27
CA ASN A 97 13.50 11.85 1.02
C ASN A 97 13.44 12.07 2.55
N LYS A 98 13.52 13.32 3.03
CA LYS A 98 13.35 13.67 4.46
C LYS A 98 11.87 13.73 4.85
N PHE A 99 11.02 14.21 3.95
CA PHE A 99 9.56 14.20 4.11
C PHE A 99 9.04 12.76 4.22
N LEU A 100 9.42 11.86 3.29
CA LEU A 100 9.07 10.44 3.35
C LEU A 100 9.51 9.78 4.65
N ALA A 101 10.77 9.97 5.06
CA ALA A 101 11.28 9.39 6.31
C ALA A 101 10.48 9.86 7.54
N LEU A 102 10.12 11.15 7.61
CA LEU A 102 9.29 11.72 8.67
C LEU A 102 7.84 11.22 8.63
N PHE A 103 7.30 11.02 7.42
CA PHE A 103 5.95 10.49 7.18
C PHE A 103 5.84 9.02 7.61
N GLU A 104 6.79 8.18 7.16
CA GLU A 104 6.91 6.78 7.56
C GLU A 104 7.15 6.65 9.07
N GLU A 105 8.02 7.45 9.67
CA GLU A 105 8.28 7.44 11.13
C GLU A 105 7.00 7.74 11.92
N LYS A 106 6.28 8.81 11.56
CA LYS A 106 5.05 9.23 12.26
C LYS A 106 3.92 8.21 12.09
N LEU A 107 3.73 7.69 10.88
CA LEU A 107 2.69 6.69 10.59
C LEU A 107 3.00 5.34 11.26
N GLU A 108 4.25 4.88 11.22
CA GLU A 108 4.67 3.67 11.93
C GLU A 108 4.55 3.83 13.45
N ALA A 109 4.96 4.97 14.01
CA ALA A 109 4.81 5.25 15.44
C ALA A 109 3.33 5.16 15.88
N TYR A 110 2.41 5.68 15.06
CA TYR A 110 0.98 5.54 15.32
C TYR A 110 0.51 4.08 15.21
N ILE A 111 0.84 3.36 14.12
CA ILE A 111 0.45 1.94 13.94
C ILE A 111 0.95 1.07 15.11
N ARG A 112 2.19 1.28 15.56
CA ARG A 112 2.78 0.60 16.73
C ARG A 112 2.08 0.99 18.03
N SER A 113 1.59 2.23 18.17
CA SER A 113 0.80 2.66 19.35
C SER A 113 -0.55 1.93 19.45
N GLN A 114 -1.12 1.51 18.31
CA GLN A 114 -2.34 0.69 18.24
C GLN A 114 -2.05 -0.81 18.47
N GLY A 115 -0.81 -1.20 18.78
CA GLY A 115 -0.41 -2.58 19.06
C GLY A 115 -0.16 -3.45 17.82
N ALA A 116 -0.06 -2.85 16.63
CA ALA A 116 0.10 -3.56 15.36
C ALA A 116 1.43 -3.23 14.65
N THR A 117 1.74 -3.97 13.59
CA THR A 117 2.88 -3.71 12.70
C THR A 117 2.44 -3.08 11.37
N VAL A 118 3.37 -2.38 10.71
CA VAL A 118 3.14 -1.82 9.35
C VAL A 118 2.81 -2.91 8.33
N HIS A 119 3.36 -4.12 8.49
CA HIS A 119 3.04 -5.26 7.64
C HIS A 119 1.59 -5.74 7.80
N GLU A 120 1.09 -5.81 9.03
CA GLU A 120 -0.32 -6.15 9.29
C GLU A 120 -1.28 -5.08 8.73
N PHE A 121 -0.95 -3.79 8.89
CA PHE A 121 -1.70 -2.70 8.28
C PHE A 121 -1.76 -2.83 6.75
N TYR A 122 -0.62 -3.10 6.10
CA TYR A 122 -0.56 -3.33 4.64
C TYR A 122 -1.42 -4.52 4.20
N GLU A 123 -1.34 -5.66 4.88
CA GLU A 123 -2.15 -6.84 4.56
C GLU A 123 -3.65 -6.60 4.75
N LEU A 124 -4.06 -5.68 5.62
CA LEU A 124 -5.46 -5.31 5.82
C LEU A 124 -5.97 -4.36 4.73
N VAL A 125 -5.19 -3.35 4.36
CA VAL A 125 -5.49 -2.48 3.20
C VAL A 125 -5.59 -3.32 1.92
N ARG A 126 -4.66 -4.26 1.74
CA ARG A 126 -4.68 -5.20 0.61
C ARG A 126 -5.96 -6.04 0.57
N ARG A 127 -6.39 -6.61 1.71
CA ARG A 127 -7.63 -7.39 1.79
C ARG A 127 -8.87 -6.56 1.49
N ALA A 128 -8.90 -5.30 1.94
CA ALA A 128 -9.97 -4.37 1.55
C ALA A 128 -10.02 -4.20 0.02
N TYR A 129 -8.86 -4.02 -0.64
CA TYR A 129 -8.75 -3.91 -2.10
C TYR A 129 -9.15 -5.18 -2.87
N GLU A 130 -8.95 -6.35 -2.26
CA GLU A 130 -9.35 -7.66 -2.82
C GLU A 130 -10.85 -7.96 -2.58
N MET A 131 -11.48 -7.34 -1.57
CA MET A 131 -12.91 -7.52 -1.22
C MET A 131 -13.83 -6.48 -1.86
N ASP A 132 -13.52 -5.18 -1.74
CA ASP A 132 -14.31 -4.07 -2.24
C ASP A 132 -13.42 -2.85 -2.58
N ARG A 133 -13.24 -2.60 -3.88
CA ARG A 133 -12.45 -1.49 -4.43
C ARG A 133 -13.14 -0.13 -4.31
N GLU A 134 -14.45 -0.09 -4.08
CA GLU A 134 -15.20 1.16 -3.89
C GLU A 134 -15.36 1.50 -2.39
N SER A 135 -14.79 0.67 -1.50
CA SER A 135 -14.79 0.91 -0.06
C SER A 135 -14.01 2.17 0.33
N GLY A 136 -14.51 2.89 1.34
CA GLY A 136 -13.84 4.08 1.88
C GLY A 136 -12.41 3.80 2.36
N THR A 137 -12.14 2.59 2.83
CA THR A 137 -10.81 2.10 3.20
C THR A 137 -9.83 2.14 2.04
N VAL A 138 -10.24 1.66 0.86
CA VAL A 138 -9.42 1.69 -0.35
C VAL A 138 -9.16 3.13 -0.78
N LEU A 139 -10.21 3.95 -0.90
CA LEU A 139 -10.10 5.36 -1.27
C LEU A 139 -9.14 6.14 -0.34
N CYS A 140 -9.25 5.94 0.98
CA CYS A 140 -8.37 6.61 1.94
C CYS A 140 -6.92 6.10 1.87
N SER A 141 -6.70 4.82 1.55
CA SER A 141 -5.35 4.29 1.33
C SER A 141 -4.72 4.80 0.02
N GLU A 142 -5.50 4.98 -1.04
CA GLU A 142 -5.05 5.61 -2.29
C GLU A 142 -4.74 7.10 -2.07
N ILE A 143 -5.53 7.82 -1.26
CA ILE A 143 -5.21 9.20 -0.85
C ILE A 143 -3.91 9.26 -0.04
N LEU A 144 -3.72 8.37 0.94
CA LEU A 144 -2.51 8.34 1.76
C LEU A 144 -1.25 8.13 0.89
N VAL A 145 -1.29 7.17 -0.05
CA VAL A 145 -0.21 6.96 -1.03
C VAL A 145 -0.02 8.21 -1.91
N ALA A 146 -1.09 8.81 -2.43
CA ALA A 146 -1.00 10.02 -3.25
C ALA A 146 -0.43 11.23 -2.50
N THR A 147 -0.65 11.37 -1.18
CA THR A 147 0.01 12.42 -0.38
C THR A 147 1.50 12.18 -0.16
N ALA A 148 1.97 10.95 -0.36
CA ALA A 148 3.38 10.61 -0.37
C ALA A 148 4.03 10.71 -1.76
N ASP A 149 3.27 10.95 -2.85
CA ASP A 149 3.83 11.08 -4.20
C ASP A 149 4.64 12.37 -4.39
N PHE A 150 5.74 12.28 -5.14
CA PHE A 150 6.69 13.38 -5.36
C PHE A 150 6.04 14.64 -5.95
N ASP A 151 5.16 14.50 -6.95
CA ASP A 151 4.53 15.66 -7.60
C ASP A 151 3.52 16.37 -6.68
N VAL A 152 2.83 15.61 -5.82
CA VAL A 152 1.89 16.16 -4.81
C VAL A 152 2.67 16.85 -3.70
N PHE A 153 3.78 16.26 -3.25
CA PHE A 153 4.73 16.90 -2.34
C PHE A 153 5.31 18.21 -2.93
N VAL A 154 5.77 18.22 -4.19
CA VAL A 154 6.27 19.44 -4.85
C VAL A 154 5.18 20.51 -4.95
N LEU A 155 3.94 20.13 -5.26
CA LEU A 155 2.79 21.04 -5.29
C LEU A 155 2.54 21.67 -3.92
N MET A 156 2.49 20.87 -2.85
CA MET A 156 2.35 21.35 -1.47
C MET A 156 3.45 22.37 -1.14
N MET A 157 4.72 22.03 -1.38
CA MET A 157 5.87 22.90 -1.05
C MET A 157 5.84 24.23 -1.82
N ARG A 158 5.33 24.25 -3.05
CA ARG A 158 5.10 25.48 -3.84
C ARG A 158 3.97 26.32 -3.23
N GLN A 159 2.84 25.71 -2.89
CA GLN A 159 1.68 26.38 -2.27
C GLN A 159 2.02 26.99 -0.90
N THR A 160 2.83 26.29 -0.08
CA THR A 160 3.34 26.84 1.19
C THR A 160 4.22 28.06 0.93
N LYS A 161 5.12 28.03 -0.07
CA LYS A 161 5.96 29.19 -0.42
C LYS A 161 5.15 30.38 -0.91
N GLU A 162 4.16 30.16 -1.78
CA GLU A 162 3.27 31.20 -2.29
C GLU A 162 2.47 31.85 -1.14
N SER A 163 1.86 31.03 -0.27
CA SER A 163 1.15 31.49 0.93
C SER A 163 2.05 32.30 1.86
N ALA A 164 3.29 31.83 2.09
CA ALA A 164 4.30 32.50 2.91
C ALA A 164 4.96 33.74 2.25
N MET A 165 4.66 34.02 0.97
CA MET A 165 4.96 35.29 0.29
C MET A 165 3.80 36.26 0.44
N LEU A 166 2.56 35.81 0.22
CA LEU A 166 1.35 36.62 0.37
C LEU A 166 1.16 37.13 1.81
N ALA A 167 1.45 36.30 2.82
CA ALA A 167 1.34 36.66 4.24
C ALA A 167 2.40 37.67 4.75
N LYS A 168 3.27 38.20 3.87
CA LYS A 168 4.33 39.18 4.21
C LYS A 168 4.10 40.57 3.58
N HIS A 169 2.90 40.82 3.03
CA HIS A 169 2.49 42.06 2.38
C HIS A 169 1.32 42.75 3.09
#